data_AF-A0A1F0BB82-F1
#
_entry.id   AF-A0A1F0BB82-F1
#
_cell.length_a   1.000
_cell.length_b   1.000
_cell.length_c   1.000
_cell.angle_alpha   90.00
_cell.angle_beta   90.00
_cell.angle_gamma   90.00
#
_symmetry.space_group_name_H-M   'P 1'
#
loop_
_entity.id
_entity.type
_entity.pdbx_description
1 polymer ?
#
loop_
_entity_poly.entity_id
_entity_poly.type
_entity_poly.pdbx_seq_one_letter_code
_entity_poly.pdbx_strand_id
1 'polypeptide(L)'
;MVILELYQGDYQKDLVAFDSLEEGKAFVSQIPGYTLENEDGFEVEYVNPKHLPDYMEIVFNGNIVPLSRLSFEPEENVDIIWKEISNLSVKNDKVIEGATKVDAYVINNDEVKVYVEAREANFHKAKAFLESKGYEVDRSFFGSEDGEAILYRKRDTEDWHFLCHLEPMFVEIEDVEGYVKEAMEDIQ
;
A
#
# COMPACT_ATOMS: atom_id res chain seq x y z
N MET A 1 -12.55 12.03 -4.93
CA MET A 1 -11.84 12.61 -6.09
C MET A 1 -10.90 11.57 -6.61
N VAL A 2 -10.56 11.63 -7.89
CA VAL A 2 -9.57 10.74 -8.49
C VAL A 2 -8.45 11.56 -9.09
N ILE A 3 -7.21 11.10 -8.94
CA ILE A 3 -6.04 11.66 -9.60
C ILE A 3 -5.71 10.74 -10.77
N LEU A 4 -5.50 11.35 -11.93
CA LEU A 4 -4.89 10.69 -13.08
C LEU A 4 -3.38 10.74 -12.92
N GLU A 5 -2.75 9.58 -12.79
CA GLU A 5 -1.30 9.42 -12.94
C GLU A 5 -0.96 8.84 -14.31
N LEU A 6 0.08 9.40 -14.91
CA LEU A 6 0.77 8.81 -16.05
C LEU A 6 2.00 8.06 -15.55
N TYR A 7 2.09 6.77 -15.90
CA TYR A 7 3.16 5.88 -15.46
C TYR A 7 3.87 5.25 -16.66
N GLN A 8 5.19 5.39 -16.74
CA GLN A 8 6.02 4.73 -17.76
C GLN A 8 7.44 4.49 -17.20
N GLY A 9 7.75 3.24 -16.85
CA GLY A 9 9.02 2.89 -16.23
C GLY A 9 9.27 3.67 -14.94
N ASP A 10 10.38 4.41 -14.87
CA ASP A 10 10.72 5.26 -13.72
C ASP A 10 10.01 6.63 -13.75
N TYR A 11 9.35 6.98 -14.86
CA TYR A 11 8.59 8.23 -14.97
C TYR A 11 7.18 8.06 -14.44
N GLN A 12 6.86 8.82 -13.39
CA GLN A 12 5.55 8.86 -12.75
C GLN A 12 5.11 10.31 -12.58
N LYS A 13 3.90 10.64 -13.00
CA LYS A 13 3.37 12.00 -12.88
C LYS A 13 1.88 11.99 -12.57
N ASP A 14 1.54 12.42 -11.36
CA ASP A 14 0.20 12.89 -11.04
C ASP A 14 -0.11 14.13 -11.90
N LEU A 15 -0.98 13.96 -12.91
CA LEU A 15 -1.22 14.96 -13.94
C LEU A 15 -2.31 15.97 -13.52
N VAL A 16 -3.48 15.47 -13.16
CA VAL A 16 -4.69 16.25 -12.86
C VAL A 16 -5.62 15.44 -11.95
N ALA A 17 -6.56 16.13 -11.29
CA ALA A 17 -7.59 15.50 -10.47
C ALA A 17 -9.00 15.80 -11.01
N PHE A 18 -9.92 14.86 -10.80
CA PHE A 18 -11.33 14.94 -11.17
C PHE A 18 -12.24 14.64 -9.97
N ASP A 19 -13.47 15.13 -10.03
CA ASP A 19 -14.45 14.85 -8.98
C ASP A 19 -14.94 13.40 -9.04
N SER A 20 -14.98 12.79 -10.23
CA SER A 20 -15.36 11.39 -10.45
C SER A 20 -14.49 10.68 -11.50
N LEU A 21 -14.50 9.34 -11.48
CA LEU A 21 -13.80 8.51 -12.47
C LEU A 21 -14.38 8.69 -13.88
N GLU A 22 -15.69 8.90 -14.00
CA GLU A 22 -16.35 9.14 -15.28
C GLU A 22 -15.84 10.41 -15.96
N GLU A 23 -15.62 11.49 -15.20
CA GLU A 23 -15.00 12.72 -15.72
C GLU A 23 -13.56 12.46 -16.18
N GLY A 24 -12.80 11.70 -15.39
CA GLY A 24 -11.45 11.27 -15.77
C GLY A 24 -11.44 10.46 -17.07
N LYS A 25 -12.32 9.47 -17.20
CA LYS A 25 -12.48 8.67 -18.42
C LYS A 25 -12.87 9.52 -19.63
N ALA A 26 -13.75 10.51 -19.45
CA ALA A 26 -14.08 11.47 -20.50
C ALA A 26 -12.88 12.33 -20.92
N PHE A 27 -11.99 12.69 -19.99
CA PHE A 27 -10.75 13.39 -20.28
C PHE A 27 -9.77 12.51 -21.08
N VAL A 28 -9.42 11.32 -20.59
CA VAL A 28 -8.41 10.46 -21.26
C VAL A 28 -8.87 9.95 -22.63
N SER A 29 -10.18 9.83 -22.85
CA SER A 29 -10.73 9.47 -24.18
C SER A 29 -10.40 10.47 -25.29
N GLN A 30 -9.97 11.69 -24.94
CA GLN A 30 -9.51 12.70 -25.89
C GLN A 30 -8.03 12.56 -26.26
N ILE A 31 -7.27 11.72 -25.55
CA ILE A 31 -5.84 11.51 -25.78
C ILE A 31 -5.66 10.53 -26.97
N PRO A 32 -4.99 10.93 -28.06
CA PRO A 32 -4.67 10.03 -29.16
C PRO A 32 -3.88 8.81 -28.68
N GLY A 33 -4.33 7.61 -29.07
CA GLY A 33 -3.71 6.36 -28.65
C GLY A 33 -4.13 5.86 -27.27
N TYR A 34 -5.07 6.52 -26.60
CA TYR A 34 -5.75 5.97 -25.43
C TYR A 34 -6.47 4.66 -25.78
N THR A 35 -6.26 3.64 -24.95
CA THR A 35 -6.83 2.30 -25.07
C THR A 35 -7.25 1.81 -23.69
N LEU A 36 -8.40 1.15 -23.64
CA LEU A 36 -8.87 0.36 -22.50
C LEU A 36 -9.12 -1.06 -23.02
N GLU A 37 -8.40 -2.04 -22.50
CA GLU A 37 -8.56 -3.44 -22.89
C GLU A 37 -8.56 -4.38 -21.68
N ASN A 38 -8.93 -5.65 -21.92
CA ASN A 38 -8.94 -6.68 -20.90
C ASN A 38 -7.77 -7.63 -21.12
N GLU A 39 -6.84 -7.68 -20.17
CA GLU A 39 -5.69 -8.59 -20.16
C GLU A 39 -5.80 -9.51 -18.94
N ASP A 40 -5.80 -10.83 -19.17
CA ASP A 40 -5.87 -11.85 -18.10
C ASP A 40 -7.01 -11.65 -17.06
N GLY A 41 -8.12 -11.01 -17.49
CA GLY A 41 -9.28 -10.73 -16.65
C GLY A 41 -9.21 -9.40 -15.88
N PHE A 42 -8.21 -8.57 -16.15
CA PHE A 42 -8.04 -7.24 -15.59
C PHE A 42 -8.18 -6.17 -16.68
N GLU A 43 -8.82 -5.06 -16.34
CA GLU A 43 -8.85 -3.88 -17.20
C GLU A 43 -7.48 -3.18 -17.15
N VAL A 44 -6.88 -2.97 -18.31
CA VAL A 44 -5.63 -2.21 -18.49
C VAL A 44 -5.97 -0.98 -19.31
N GLU A 45 -5.64 0.20 -18.78
CA GLU A 45 -5.79 1.48 -19.46
C GLU A 45 -4.42 2.08 -19.74
N TYR A 46 -4.17 2.50 -20.98
CA TYR A 46 -2.90 3.12 -21.38
C TYR A 46 -3.05 4.08 -22.55
N VAL A 47 -2.01 4.87 -22.80
CA VAL A 47 -1.83 5.70 -23.99
C VAL A 47 -0.61 5.23 -24.75
N ASN A 48 -0.76 4.95 -26.04
CA ASN A 48 0.39 4.68 -26.92
C ASN A 48 1.03 6.00 -27.40
N PRO A 49 2.27 6.35 -26.97
CA PRO A 49 2.88 7.63 -27.31
C PRO A 49 3.12 7.83 -28.80
N LYS A 50 3.21 6.76 -29.62
CA LYS A 50 3.41 6.88 -31.08
C LYS A 50 2.25 7.60 -31.77
N HIS A 51 1.07 7.62 -31.15
CA HIS A 51 -0.10 8.31 -31.67
C HIS A 51 -0.21 9.77 -31.20
N LEU A 52 0.62 10.18 -30.23
CA LEU A 52 0.64 11.55 -29.74
C LEU A 52 1.38 12.49 -30.72
N PRO A 53 0.91 13.73 -30.90
CA PRO A 53 1.70 14.75 -31.57
C PRO A 53 2.86 15.23 -30.67
N ASP A 54 3.83 15.94 -31.28
CA ASP A 54 4.93 16.56 -30.53
C ASP A 54 4.41 17.52 -29.45
N TYR A 55 3.24 18.15 -29.67
CA TYR A 55 2.54 18.95 -28.69
C TYR A 55 1.03 18.94 -28.97
N MET A 56 0.23 18.89 -27.91
CA MET A 56 -1.21 19.11 -27.95
C MET A 56 -1.72 19.73 -26.66
N GLU A 57 -2.92 20.28 -26.73
CA GLU A 57 -3.66 20.80 -25.61
C GLU A 57 -5.01 20.08 -25.54
N ILE A 58 -5.41 19.68 -24.33
CA ILE A 58 -6.76 19.22 -24.04
C ILE A 58 -7.46 20.32 -23.28
N VAL A 59 -8.55 20.83 -23.84
CA VAL A 59 -9.40 21.82 -23.18
C VAL A 59 -10.50 21.08 -22.44
N PHE A 60 -10.48 21.10 -21.10
CA PHE A 60 -11.43 20.39 -20.25
C PHE A 60 -11.95 21.31 -19.14
N ASN A 61 -13.27 21.48 -19.04
CA ASN A 61 -13.91 22.42 -18.10
C ASN A 61 -13.28 23.84 -18.12
N GLY A 62 -12.85 24.30 -19.30
CA GLY A 62 -12.21 25.61 -19.50
C GLY A 62 -10.74 25.69 -19.09
N ASN A 63 -10.17 24.61 -18.55
CA ASN A 63 -8.74 24.48 -18.27
C ASN A 63 -8.01 23.92 -19.49
N ILE A 64 -6.74 24.31 -19.67
CA ILE A 64 -5.89 23.84 -20.77
C ILE A 64 -4.82 22.92 -20.18
N VAL A 65 -4.84 21.65 -20.58
CA VAL A 65 -3.86 20.64 -20.16
C VAL A 65 -2.89 20.36 -21.30
N PRO A 66 -1.61 20.75 -21.19
CA PRO A 66 -0.61 20.49 -22.22
C PRO A 66 -0.08 19.05 -22.12
N LEU A 67 0.04 18.38 -23.27
CA LEU A 67 0.69 17.09 -23.43
C LEU A 67 1.68 17.13 -24.59
N SER A 68 2.75 16.35 -24.50
CA SER A 68 3.77 16.25 -25.53
C SER A 68 4.27 14.82 -25.61
N ARG A 69 4.30 14.24 -26.82
CA ARG A 69 4.93 12.93 -27.07
C ARG A 69 6.38 12.88 -26.59
N LEU A 70 7.09 14.01 -26.59
CA LEU A 70 8.49 14.12 -26.18
C LEU A 70 8.70 13.91 -24.67
N SER A 71 7.61 13.73 -23.90
CA SER A 71 7.66 13.41 -22.48
C SER A 71 7.82 11.90 -22.22
N PHE A 72 7.70 11.06 -23.24
CA PHE A 72 7.56 9.61 -23.12
C PHE A 72 8.53 8.86 -24.02
N GLU A 73 8.89 7.66 -23.59
CA GLU A 73 9.57 6.68 -24.42
C GLU A 73 8.61 6.18 -25.52
N PRO A 74 9.01 6.22 -26.80
CA PRO A 74 8.09 5.98 -27.91
C PRO A 74 7.74 4.51 -28.10
N GLU A 75 8.55 3.58 -27.58
CA GLU A 75 8.38 2.13 -27.81
C GLU A 75 7.55 1.44 -26.71
N GLU A 76 7.23 2.14 -25.63
CA GLU A 76 6.46 1.62 -24.51
C GLU A 76 5.13 2.38 -24.37
N ASN A 77 4.12 1.72 -23.81
CA ASN A 77 2.87 2.38 -23.46
C ASN A 77 3.08 3.26 -22.21
N VAL A 78 2.22 4.26 -22.05
CA VAL A 78 2.09 5.04 -20.82
C VAL A 78 0.83 4.56 -20.11
N ASP A 79 0.99 3.91 -18.97
CA ASP A 79 -0.12 3.39 -18.20
C ASP A 79 -0.91 4.54 -17.57
N ILE A 80 -2.23 4.38 -17.59
CA ILE A 80 -3.20 5.30 -16.98
C ILE A 80 -3.59 4.72 -15.63
N ILE A 81 -3.10 5.34 -14.57
CA ILE A 81 -3.36 4.91 -13.19
C ILE A 81 -4.36 5.88 -12.55
N TRP A 82 -5.48 5.34 -12.07
CA TRP A 82 -6.48 6.10 -11.31
C TRP A 82 -6.22 5.94 -9.82
N LYS A 83 -5.81 7.03 -9.16
CA LYS A 83 -5.60 7.06 -7.71
C LYS A 83 -6.79 7.73 -7.04
N GLU A 84 -7.54 7.00 -6.24
CA GLU A 84 -8.59 7.58 -5.40
C GLU A 84 -7.95 8.41 -4.27
N ILE A 85 -8.43 9.64 -4.10
CA ILE A 85 -8.00 10.53 -3.02
C ILE A 85 -9.19 11.18 -2.31
N SER A 86 -9.13 11.17 -0.99
CA SER A 86 -10.12 11.79 -0.12
C SER A 86 -10.00 13.32 -0.13
N ASN A 87 -11.12 14.02 -0.35
CA ASN A 87 -11.18 15.49 -0.34
C ASN A 87 -11.59 16.02 1.03
N LEU A 88 -10.61 16.43 1.84
CA LEU A 88 -10.85 16.97 3.19
C LEU A 88 -11.49 18.36 3.21
N SER A 89 -11.64 19.03 2.06
CA SER A 89 -12.43 20.27 1.98
C SER A 89 -13.93 20.01 2.04
N VAL A 90 -14.35 18.77 1.77
CA VAL A 90 -15.74 18.32 1.90
C VAL A 90 -15.90 17.61 3.23
N LYS A 91 -16.78 18.14 4.08
CA LYS A 91 -17.05 17.56 5.39
C LYS A 91 -17.80 16.22 5.24
N ASN A 92 -17.25 15.13 5.79
CA ASN A 92 -17.86 13.80 5.79
C ASN A 92 -18.05 13.16 7.19
N ASP A 93 -17.50 13.76 8.26
CA ASP A 93 -17.57 13.30 9.67
C ASP A 93 -17.22 11.80 9.88
N LYS A 94 -16.37 11.24 9.01
CA LYS A 94 -15.96 9.83 9.03
C LYS A 94 -14.45 9.70 8.89
N VAL A 95 -13.92 8.53 9.23
CA VAL A 95 -12.55 8.14 8.84
C VAL A 95 -12.49 8.14 7.30
N ILE A 96 -11.40 8.66 6.74
CA ILE A 96 -11.22 8.71 5.30
C ILE A 96 -11.01 7.31 4.72
N GLU A 97 -11.49 7.09 3.49
CA GLU A 97 -11.18 5.89 2.73
C GLU A 97 -9.67 5.82 2.40
N GLY A 98 -9.22 4.63 2.02
CA GLY A 98 -7.81 4.32 1.79
C GLY A 98 -7.21 3.48 2.91
N ALA A 99 -5.89 3.42 2.94
CA ALA A 99 -5.17 2.56 3.86
C ALA A 99 -3.93 3.25 4.44
N THR A 100 -3.50 2.76 5.60
CA THR A 100 -2.32 3.20 6.32
C THR A 100 -1.29 2.09 6.33
N LYS A 101 -0.04 2.41 5.97
CA LYS A 101 1.09 1.50 6.13
C LYS A 101 1.46 1.37 7.61
N VAL A 102 1.38 0.16 8.13
CA VAL A 102 1.84 -0.23 9.47
C VAL A 102 2.98 -1.21 9.28
N ASP A 103 4.21 -0.71 9.39
CA ASP A 103 5.45 -1.46 9.13
C ASP A 103 5.45 -2.10 7.73
N ALA A 104 5.51 -3.42 7.56
CA ALA A 104 5.47 -4.06 6.24
C ALA A 104 4.05 -4.19 5.63
N TYR A 105 3.00 -3.91 6.40
CA TYR A 105 1.62 -4.19 6.01
C TYR A 105 0.83 -2.91 5.72
N VAL A 106 -0.24 -3.05 4.93
CA VAL A 106 -1.15 -1.95 4.57
C VAL A 106 -2.55 -2.30 5.08
N ILE A 107 -3.07 -1.47 5.98
CA ILE A 107 -4.33 -1.72 6.70
C ILE A 107 -5.34 -0.64 6.34
N ASN A 108 -6.58 -1.03 6.04
CA ASN A 108 -7.63 -0.07 5.75
C ASN A 108 -7.78 0.94 6.90
N ASN A 109 -8.01 2.21 6.54
CA ASN A 109 -8.04 3.30 7.52
C ASN A 109 -9.14 3.13 8.58
N ASP A 110 -10.26 2.52 8.24
CA ASP A 110 -11.36 2.23 9.17
C ASP A 110 -11.01 1.14 10.20
N GLU A 111 -10.03 0.28 9.90
CA GLU A 111 -9.58 -0.82 10.76
C GLU A 111 -8.25 -0.52 11.47
N VAL A 112 -7.47 0.45 10.98
CA VAL A 112 -6.09 0.69 11.43
C VAL A 112 -5.95 0.86 12.94
N LYS A 113 -6.92 1.52 13.58
CA LYS A 113 -6.90 1.72 15.03
C LYS A 113 -7.00 0.38 15.77
N VAL A 114 -7.99 -0.43 15.40
CA VAL A 114 -8.24 -1.73 16.03
C VAL A 114 -7.05 -2.65 15.78
N TYR A 115 -6.53 -2.66 14.55
CA TYR A 115 -5.35 -3.44 14.18
C TYR A 115 -4.13 -3.07 15.04
N VAL A 116 -3.77 -1.78 15.13
CA VAL A 116 -2.59 -1.35 15.90
C VAL A 116 -2.76 -1.64 17.38
N GLU A 117 -3.94 -1.40 17.95
CA GLU A 117 -4.21 -1.69 19.37
C GLU A 117 -4.09 -3.19 19.67
N ALA A 118 -4.65 -4.06 18.81
CA ALA A 118 -4.57 -5.51 18.97
C ALA A 118 -3.13 -6.03 18.76
N ARG A 119 -2.43 -5.54 17.73
CA ARG A 119 -1.04 -5.87 17.43
C ARG A 119 -0.11 -5.58 18.61
N GLU A 120 -0.23 -4.37 19.16
CA GLU A 120 0.59 -3.98 20.32
C GLU A 120 0.17 -4.75 21.57
N ALA A 121 -1.13 -4.96 21.82
CA ALA A 121 -1.57 -5.76 22.96
C ALA A 121 -1.04 -7.20 22.91
N ASN A 122 -1.08 -7.83 21.74
CA ASN A 122 -0.57 -9.20 21.55
C ASN A 122 0.94 -9.26 21.72
N PHE A 123 1.70 -8.28 21.19
CA PHE A 123 3.14 -8.20 21.44
C PHE A 123 3.46 -8.10 22.94
N HIS A 124 2.78 -7.24 23.68
CA HIS A 124 3.01 -7.08 25.11
C HIS A 124 2.65 -8.34 25.91
N LYS A 125 1.58 -9.06 25.53
CA LYS A 125 1.22 -10.36 26.13
C LYS A 125 2.30 -11.42 25.87
N ALA A 126 2.72 -11.58 24.62
CA ALA A 126 3.75 -12.55 24.22
C ALA A 126 5.07 -12.27 24.96
N LYS A 127 5.49 -10.99 24.98
CA LYS A 127 6.69 -10.54 25.68
C LYS A 127 6.62 -10.85 27.18
N ALA A 128 5.54 -10.45 27.86
CA ALA A 128 5.38 -10.70 29.29
C ALA A 128 5.39 -12.20 29.62
N PHE A 129 4.76 -13.02 28.78
CA PHE A 129 4.76 -14.47 28.93
C PHE A 129 6.19 -15.04 28.83
N LEU A 130 6.95 -14.70 27.78
CA LEU A 130 8.34 -15.13 27.60
C LEU A 130 9.26 -14.67 28.75
N GLU A 131 9.15 -13.41 29.17
CA GLU A 131 9.94 -12.87 30.28
C GLU A 131 9.63 -13.58 31.61
N SER A 132 8.36 -13.99 31.83
CA SER A 132 7.96 -14.80 32.98
C SER A 132 8.60 -16.20 32.99
N LYS A 133 9.01 -16.70 31.83
CA LYS A 133 9.71 -17.99 31.65
C LYS A 133 11.24 -17.85 31.69
N GLY A 134 11.76 -16.64 31.93
CA GLY A 134 13.19 -16.40 32.06
C GLY A 134 13.92 -16.11 30.74
N TYR A 135 13.17 -15.75 29.69
CA TYR A 135 13.75 -15.27 28.43
C TYR A 135 13.91 -13.75 28.44
N GLU A 136 14.78 -13.26 27.56
CA GLU A 136 14.81 -11.87 27.09
C GLU A 136 14.12 -11.81 25.73
N VAL A 137 13.42 -10.71 25.47
CA VAL A 137 12.61 -10.51 24.26
C VAL A 137 13.02 -9.21 23.59
N ASP A 138 13.27 -9.30 22.29
CA ASP A 138 13.56 -8.16 21.43
C ASP A 138 12.50 -8.03 20.33
N ARG A 139 12.30 -6.79 19.88
CA ARG A 139 11.44 -6.46 18.75
C ARG A 139 12.34 -5.91 17.65
N SER A 140 12.52 -6.71 16.62
CA SER A 140 13.54 -6.50 15.57
C SER A 140 12.90 -6.32 14.19
N PHE A 141 13.71 -5.92 13.21
CA PHE A 141 13.35 -5.84 11.76
C PHE A 141 12.31 -4.78 11.36
N PHE A 142 12.12 -3.73 12.17
CA PHE A 142 11.27 -2.61 11.77
C PHE A 142 11.70 -2.00 10.44
N GLY A 143 10.75 -1.90 9.50
CA GLY A 143 10.97 -1.38 8.16
C GLY A 143 11.64 -2.36 7.18
N SER A 144 11.79 -3.64 7.55
CA SER A 144 12.20 -4.69 6.62
C SER A 144 11.07 -5.05 5.63
N GLU A 145 11.40 -5.86 4.62
CA GLU A 145 10.43 -6.36 3.63
C GLU A 145 9.36 -7.24 4.28
N ASP A 146 9.76 -8.12 5.20
CA ASP A 146 8.87 -9.06 5.91
C ASP A 146 8.26 -8.46 7.19
N GLY A 147 8.74 -7.29 7.61
CA GLY A 147 8.25 -6.56 8.78
C GLY A 147 8.86 -6.99 10.11
N GLU A 148 8.40 -6.35 11.18
CA GLU A 148 8.87 -6.55 12.54
C GLU A 148 8.66 -7.99 13.00
N ALA A 149 9.59 -8.49 13.80
CA ALA A 149 9.48 -9.80 14.44
C ALA A 149 9.78 -9.76 15.93
N ILE A 150 9.21 -10.73 16.64
CA ILE A 150 9.54 -11.05 18.02
C ILE A 150 10.72 -12.02 18.00
N LEU A 151 11.83 -11.60 18.59
CA LEU A 151 12.97 -12.47 18.87
C LEU A 151 13.04 -12.74 20.37
N TYR A 152 13.50 -13.91 20.75
CA TYR A 152 13.71 -14.26 22.14
C TYR A 152 15.00 -15.05 22.35
N ARG A 153 15.60 -14.92 23.51
CA ARG A 153 16.76 -15.71 23.92
C ARG A 153 16.68 -16.07 25.39
N LYS A 154 17.30 -17.17 25.78
CA LYS A 154 17.42 -17.49 27.20
C LYS A 154 18.36 -16.48 27.86
N ARG A 155 18.09 -16.10 29.11
CA ARG A 155 19.05 -15.27 29.87
C ARG A 155 20.41 -15.95 29.90
N ASP A 156 21.46 -15.15 29.76
CA ASP A 156 22.86 -15.58 29.75
C ASP A 156 23.29 -16.44 28.54
N THR A 157 22.49 -16.50 27.47
CA THR A 157 22.89 -17.11 26.18
C THR A 157 23.01 -16.05 25.08
N GLU A 158 23.85 -16.27 24.07
CA GLU A 158 24.05 -15.30 22.98
C GLU A 158 23.05 -15.46 21.83
N ASP A 159 22.53 -16.67 21.63
CA ASP A 159 21.69 -17.01 20.48
C ASP A 159 20.26 -16.48 20.61
N TRP A 160 19.84 -15.67 19.64
CA TRP A 160 18.46 -15.23 19.47
C TRP A 160 17.69 -16.20 18.58
N HIS A 161 16.46 -16.49 18.98
CA HIS A 161 15.53 -17.32 18.26
C HIS A 161 14.39 -16.47 17.72
N PHE A 162 14.02 -16.71 16.48
CA PHE A 162 12.82 -16.14 15.88
C PHE A 162 11.59 -16.82 16.45
N LEU A 163 10.60 -16.03 16.88
CA LEU A 163 9.29 -16.52 17.28
C LEU A 163 8.30 -16.38 16.13
N CYS A 164 8.01 -15.15 15.73
CA CYS A 164 7.06 -14.82 14.69
C CYS A 164 7.19 -13.36 14.23
N HIS A 165 6.64 -13.06 13.06
CA HIS A 165 6.40 -11.67 12.65
C HIS A 165 5.19 -11.09 13.39
N LEU A 166 5.16 -9.76 13.55
CA LEU A 166 3.98 -9.03 14.04
C LEU A 166 3.01 -8.75 12.88
N GLU A 167 2.71 -9.80 12.13
CA GLU A 167 1.91 -9.79 10.90
C GLU A 167 0.40 -9.85 11.20
N PRO A 168 -0.49 -9.62 10.21
CA PRO A 168 -1.93 -9.69 10.42
C PRO A 168 -2.42 -10.98 11.08
N MET A 169 -1.86 -12.14 10.73
CA MET A 169 -2.19 -13.41 11.38
C MET A 169 -1.87 -13.41 12.88
N PHE A 170 -0.78 -12.76 13.32
CA PHE A 170 -0.45 -12.63 14.75
C PHE A 170 -1.45 -11.72 15.50
N VAL A 171 -1.99 -10.71 14.81
CA VAL A 171 -2.99 -9.79 15.38
C VAL A 171 -4.31 -10.52 15.68
N GLU A 172 -4.66 -11.52 14.87
CA GLU A 172 -5.90 -12.31 15.02
C GLU A 172 -5.84 -13.39 16.11
N ILE A 173 -4.68 -13.62 16.73
CA ILE A 173 -4.51 -14.66 17.76
C ILE A 173 -5.27 -14.29 19.05
N GLU A 174 -6.22 -15.14 19.43
CA GLU A 174 -6.98 -14.99 20.67
C GLU A 174 -6.18 -15.45 21.91
N ASP A 175 -5.60 -16.66 21.87
CA ASP A 175 -4.74 -17.21 22.93
C ASP A 175 -3.26 -17.04 22.59
N VAL A 176 -2.74 -15.83 22.85
CA VAL A 176 -1.34 -15.49 22.60
C VAL A 176 -0.38 -16.37 23.41
N GLU A 177 -0.70 -16.70 24.67
CA GLU A 177 0.20 -17.54 25.47
C GLU A 177 0.23 -19.00 24.98
N GLY A 178 -0.90 -19.53 24.55
CA GLY A 178 -0.99 -20.84 23.90
C GLY A 178 -0.14 -20.88 22.62
N TYR A 179 -0.33 -19.91 21.74
CA TYR A 179 0.47 -19.77 20.52
C TYR A 179 1.98 -19.72 20.80
N VAL A 180 2.42 -18.90 21.76
CA VAL A 180 3.85 -18.78 22.08
C VAL A 180 4.41 -20.11 22.59
N LYS A 181 3.65 -20.89 23.38
CA LYS A 181 4.10 -22.22 23.83
C LYS A 181 4.28 -23.17 22.65
N GLU A 182 3.30 -23.25 21.76
CA GLU A 182 3.34 -24.11 20.58
C GLU A 182 4.52 -23.74 19.66
N ALA A 183 4.68 -22.45 19.36
CA ALA A 183 5.78 -21.94 18.53
C ALA A 183 7.17 -22.21 19.13
N MET A 184 7.28 -22.29 20.46
CA MET A 184 8.53 -22.65 21.14
C MET A 184 8.81 -24.16 21.15
N GLU A 185 7.77 -25.01 21.11
CA GLU A 185 7.90 -26.47 21.09
C GLU A 185 8.37 -26.98 19.72
N ASP A 186 7.99 -26.31 18.63
CA ASP A 186 8.42 -26.63 17.27
C ASP A 186 9.92 -26.39 17.00
N ILE A 187 10.64 -25.78 17.95
CA ILE A 187 12.07 -25.40 17.84
C ILE A 187 12.99 -26.37 18.61
N GLN A 188 12.45 -27.42 19.27
CA GLN A 188 13.25 -28.44 20.01
C GLN A 188 13.83 -29.56 19.16
#